data_AF-C6LK64-F1
#
_entry.id   AF-C6LK64-F1
#
_cell.length_a   1.000
_cell.length_b   1.000
_cell.length_c   1.000
_cell.angle_alpha   90.00
_cell.angle_beta   90.00
_cell.angle_gamma   90.00
#
_symmetry.space_group_name_H-M   'P 1'
#
loop_
_entity.id
_entity.type
_entity.pdbx_description
1 polymer ?
#
loop_
_entity_poly.entity_id
_entity_poly.type
_entity_poly.pdbx_seq_one_letter_code
_entity_poly.pdbx_strand_id
1 'polypeptide(L)'
;MRYRYFYSALALEAILCVIFALPQIQLSGVFTSIAAFPFEQIGLGLRMLSLSGTAGNLAAILLYLLLGLLPCAVYYFLRAKKRLCGADWLLIVLSVLLFVVNYYMINPGLLGAGAAGSAKWIPGGTFYAVLCGYLALRMLCMYASADAKKLQEALKLLLLFMMAVFVYGVSGQELGWLFSAIQNVQSGNSISVEVTALYGPAQELIPTYVFLVFQFLIRALPWCMDLAAAFLALRMLDALGKDRYSEEAVGAVKKLADFCRMALSVTIGAEILFHVLQFLLRERLYQMDIFIRFPVLSIVFVLAMLLAARYLQEDQRMKQEHDLFI
;
A
#
# COMPACT_ATOMS: atom_id res chain seq x y z
N MET A 1 -0.93 23.19 -13.89
CA MET A 1 -0.89 23.47 -12.43
C MET A 1 -1.57 22.40 -11.55
N ARG A 2 -2.56 21.65 -12.05
CA ARG A 2 -3.52 20.87 -11.21
C ARG A 2 -2.92 19.77 -10.30
N TYR A 3 -1.77 19.18 -10.63
CA TYR A 3 -1.15 18.11 -9.82
C TYR A 3 0.25 18.45 -9.28
N ARG A 4 0.72 19.70 -9.41
CA ARG A 4 2.09 20.05 -9.00
C ARG A 4 2.36 19.77 -7.52
N TYR A 5 1.42 20.15 -6.66
CA TYR A 5 1.50 19.89 -5.22
C TYR A 5 1.44 18.39 -4.89
N PHE A 6 0.68 17.61 -5.67
CA PHE A 6 0.61 16.17 -5.49
C PHE A 6 1.94 15.48 -5.82
N TYR A 7 2.60 15.86 -6.92
CA TYR A 7 3.93 15.31 -7.23
C TYR A 7 4.98 15.72 -6.20
N SER A 8 4.91 16.93 -5.65
CA SER A 8 5.75 17.33 -4.52
C SER A 8 5.47 16.49 -3.26
N ALA A 9 4.20 16.16 -3.00
CA ALA A 9 3.82 15.28 -1.88
C ALA A 9 4.34 13.85 -2.09
N LEU A 10 4.27 13.28 -3.30
CA LEU A 10 4.86 11.98 -3.62
C LEU A 10 6.39 11.99 -3.44
N ALA A 11 7.06 13.06 -3.85
CA ALA A 11 8.50 13.19 -3.62
C ALA A 11 8.83 13.25 -2.13
N LEU A 12 8.04 14.00 -1.34
CA LEU A 12 8.19 14.04 0.11
C LEU A 12 7.92 12.67 0.75
N GLU A 13 6.89 11.96 0.31
CA GLU A 13 6.59 10.59 0.73
C GLU A 13 7.77 9.66 0.46
N ALA A 14 8.34 9.69 -0.76
CA ALA A 14 9.51 8.90 -1.10
C ALA A 14 10.69 9.23 -0.18
N ILE A 15 10.96 10.51 0.06
CA ILE A 15 12.02 10.97 0.98
C ILE A 15 11.76 10.46 2.39
N LEU A 16 10.54 10.59 2.91
CA LEU A 16 10.17 10.07 4.23
C LEU A 16 10.32 8.55 4.29
N CYS A 17 9.90 7.81 3.27
CA CYS A 17 10.05 6.36 3.20
C CYS A 17 11.53 5.95 3.26
N VAL A 18 12.40 6.63 2.52
CA VAL A 18 13.85 6.41 2.57
C VAL A 18 14.39 6.75 3.96
N ILE A 19 14.00 7.90 4.53
CA ILE A 19 14.40 8.33 5.88
C ILE A 19 13.92 7.34 6.93
N PHE A 20 12.76 6.70 6.79
CA PHE A 20 12.23 5.71 7.72
C PHE A 20 12.77 4.29 7.49
N ALA A 21 13.17 3.94 6.26
CA ALA A 21 13.81 2.68 5.93
C ALA A 21 15.23 2.58 6.53
N LEU A 22 15.95 3.71 6.62
CA LEU A 22 17.30 3.78 7.23
C LEU A 22 17.33 3.42 8.74
N PRO A 23 16.41 3.89 9.61
CA PRO A 23 16.33 3.59 11.03
C PRO A 23 15.43 2.39 11.40
N GLN A 24 14.89 1.61 10.44
CA GLN A 24 14.31 0.28 10.76
C GLN A 24 15.34 -0.65 11.45
N ILE A 25 16.61 -0.27 11.41
CA ILE A 25 17.74 -0.85 12.14
C ILE A 25 17.68 -0.61 13.66
N GLN A 26 16.96 0.42 14.15
CA GLN A 26 17.01 0.85 15.56
C GLN A 26 15.66 1.08 16.25
N LEU A 27 14.54 1.19 15.51
CA LEU A 27 13.22 1.55 16.07
C LEU A 27 12.30 0.37 16.40
N SER A 28 12.79 -0.87 16.35
CA SER A 28 12.03 -2.10 16.63
C SER A 28 11.48 -2.21 18.06
N GLY A 29 11.68 -1.22 18.93
CA GLY A 29 11.26 -1.22 20.34
C GLY A 29 10.23 -0.17 20.77
N VAL A 30 9.81 0.77 19.92
CA VAL A 30 8.92 1.89 20.37
C VAL A 30 7.44 1.60 20.15
N PHE A 31 7.08 0.83 19.11
CA PHE A 31 5.70 0.42 18.83
C PHE A 31 5.65 -1.06 18.45
N THR A 32 4.67 -1.78 18.98
CA THR A 32 4.56 -3.23 18.74
C THR A 32 4.11 -3.56 17.32
N SER A 33 3.27 -2.72 16.69
CA SER A 33 2.92 -2.80 15.27
C SER A 33 2.17 -1.56 14.77
N ILE A 34 2.17 -1.30 13.46
CA ILE A 34 1.31 -0.30 12.81
C ILE A 34 -0.18 -0.58 13.09
N ALA A 35 -0.58 -1.85 13.16
CA ALA A 35 -1.96 -2.25 13.43
C ALA A 35 -2.44 -1.88 14.83
N ALA A 36 -1.53 -1.69 15.79
CA ALA A 36 -1.86 -1.25 17.16
C ALA A 36 -1.98 0.28 17.28
N PHE A 37 -1.44 1.05 16.33
CA PHE A 37 -1.60 2.50 16.29
C PHE A 37 -2.99 2.87 15.73
N PRO A 38 -3.67 3.94 16.21
CA PRO A 38 -3.33 4.75 17.39
C PRO A 38 -3.90 4.17 18.70
N PHE A 39 -4.49 2.97 18.67
CA PHE A 39 -5.24 2.40 19.79
C PHE A 39 -4.38 2.16 21.03
N GLU A 40 -3.12 1.77 20.85
CA GLU A 40 -2.16 1.59 21.94
C GLU A 40 -1.90 2.93 22.67
N GLN A 41 -1.73 4.03 21.93
CA GLN A 41 -1.48 5.36 22.48
C GLN A 41 -2.72 5.89 23.21
N ILE A 42 -3.90 5.69 22.61
CA ILE A 42 -5.18 6.04 23.21
C ILE A 42 -5.40 5.24 24.50
N GLY A 43 -5.17 3.93 24.48
CA GLY A 43 -5.33 3.06 25.63
C GLY A 43 -4.39 3.42 26.79
N LEU A 44 -3.12 3.70 26.50
CA LEU A 44 -2.15 4.19 27.49
C LEU A 44 -2.61 5.50 28.13
N GLY A 45 -3.03 6.48 27.31
CA GLY A 45 -3.50 7.78 27.81
C GLY A 45 -4.75 7.67 28.68
N LEU A 46 -5.73 6.88 28.24
CA LEU A 46 -6.96 6.63 29.01
C LEU A 46 -6.66 5.89 30.32
N ARG A 47 -5.72 4.93 30.32
CA ARG A 47 -5.29 4.26 31.55
C ARG A 47 -4.64 5.22 32.53
N MET A 48 -3.68 6.03 32.08
CA MET A 48 -3.02 7.04 32.93
C MET A 48 -4.04 8.00 33.53
N LEU A 49 -4.99 8.47 32.72
CA LEU A 49 -6.06 9.36 33.16
C LEU A 49 -6.99 8.67 34.17
N SER A 50 -7.31 7.39 33.98
CA SER A 50 -8.15 6.64 34.92
C SER A 50 -7.52 6.46 36.31
N LEU A 51 -6.18 6.42 36.36
CA LEU A 51 -5.41 6.21 37.59
C LEU A 51 -5.02 7.52 38.29
N SER A 52 -5.34 8.69 37.74
CA SER A 52 -4.94 9.99 38.30
C SER A 52 -5.88 10.55 39.39
N GLY A 53 -6.90 9.78 39.77
CA GLY A 53 -7.88 10.11 40.82
C GLY A 53 -9.32 10.14 40.30
N THR A 54 -10.27 10.53 41.15
CA THR A 54 -11.72 10.45 40.84
C THR A 54 -12.12 11.26 39.60
N ALA A 55 -11.63 12.50 39.50
CA ALA A 55 -11.91 13.37 38.35
C ALA A 55 -11.29 12.81 37.06
N GLY A 56 -10.07 12.27 37.15
CA GLY A 56 -9.39 11.61 36.05
C GLY A 56 -10.14 10.38 35.57
N ASN A 57 -10.60 9.53 36.48
CA ASN A 57 -11.41 8.36 36.14
C ASN A 57 -12.72 8.73 35.43
N LEU A 58 -13.43 9.76 35.91
CA LEU A 58 -14.62 10.26 35.25
C LEU A 58 -14.31 10.77 33.83
N ALA A 59 -13.23 11.54 33.67
CA ALA A 59 -12.80 12.04 32.37
C ALA A 59 -12.40 10.89 31.41
N ALA A 60 -11.72 9.86 31.91
CA ALA A 60 -11.35 8.68 31.13
C ALA A 60 -12.60 7.91 30.64
N ILE A 61 -13.62 7.74 31.49
CA ILE A 61 -14.89 7.12 31.11
C ILE A 61 -15.59 7.94 30.03
N LEU A 62 -15.68 9.26 30.19
CA LEU A 62 -16.31 10.14 29.20
C LEU A 62 -15.57 10.07 27.84
N LEU A 63 -14.24 10.13 27.84
CA LEU A 63 -13.45 10.02 26.61
C LEU A 63 -13.59 8.64 25.97
N TYR A 64 -13.58 7.56 26.76
CA TYR A 64 -13.81 6.20 26.28
C TYR A 64 -15.18 6.07 25.58
N LEU A 65 -16.24 6.62 26.18
CA LEU A 65 -17.58 6.67 25.59
C LEU A 65 -17.63 7.49 24.29
N LEU A 66 -17.05 8.69 24.30
CA LEU A 66 -17.00 9.56 23.13
C LEU A 66 -16.26 8.90 21.96
N LEU A 67 -15.08 8.33 22.23
CA LEU A 67 -14.29 7.63 21.23
C LEU A 67 -15.05 6.43 20.67
N GLY A 68 -15.60 5.57 21.54
CA GLY A 68 -16.36 4.40 21.12
C GLY A 68 -17.59 4.74 20.26
N LEU A 69 -18.25 5.87 20.52
CA LEU A 69 -19.43 6.32 19.78
C LEU A 69 -19.15 7.10 18.50
N LEU A 70 -17.89 7.40 18.16
CA LEU A 70 -17.54 8.14 16.94
C LEU A 70 -18.17 7.54 15.67
N PRO A 71 -18.10 6.22 15.40
CA PRO A 71 -18.74 5.65 14.22
C PRO A 71 -20.26 5.82 14.22
N CYS A 72 -20.92 5.68 15.38
CA CYS A 72 -22.35 5.95 15.51
C CYS A 72 -22.67 7.43 15.24
N ALA A 73 -21.86 8.37 15.72
CA ALA A 73 -22.03 9.79 15.40
C ALA A 73 -21.96 10.06 13.89
N VAL A 74 -21.04 9.39 13.19
CA VAL A 74 -20.98 9.41 11.72
C VAL A 74 -22.27 8.85 11.12
N TYR A 75 -22.78 7.72 11.61
CA TYR A 75 -24.05 7.15 11.14
C TYR A 75 -25.21 8.14 11.26
N TYR A 76 -25.38 8.77 12.43
CA TYR A 76 -26.43 9.77 12.65
C TYR A 76 -26.24 11.01 11.77
N PHE A 77 -25.01 11.47 11.57
CA PHE A 77 -24.72 12.58 10.67
C PHE A 77 -25.14 12.27 9.21
N LEU A 78 -24.84 11.06 8.72
CA LEU A 78 -25.23 10.62 7.39
C LEU A 78 -26.74 10.47 7.25
N ARG A 79 -27.41 9.96 8.29
CA ARG A 79 -28.86 9.90 8.39
C ARG A 79 -29.48 11.29 8.29
N ALA A 80 -28.97 12.25 9.07
CA ALA A 80 -29.45 13.64 9.04
C ALA A 80 -29.26 14.29 7.66
N LYS A 81 -28.20 13.92 6.93
CA LYS A 81 -27.95 14.38 5.56
C LYS A 81 -28.67 13.57 4.48
N LYS A 82 -29.47 12.56 4.84
CA LYS A 82 -30.12 11.62 3.90
C LYS A 82 -29.13 10.94 2.92
N ARG A 83 -27.93 10.63 3.40
CA ARG A 83 -26.84 10.00 2.64
C ARG A 83 -26.51 8.58 3.12
N LEU A 84 -27.47 7.94 3.77
CA LEU A 84 -27.30 6.56 4.21
C LEU A 84 -27.24 5.62 3.01
N CYS A 85 -26.33 4.66 3.06
CA CYS A 85 -26.40 3.44 2.26
C CYS A 85 -26.63 2.21 3.16
N GLY A 86 -27.04 1.11 2.54
CA GLY A 86 -27.01 -0.22 3.13
C GLY A 86 -25.68 -0.57 3.80
N ALA A 87 -24.52 -0.08 3.38
CA ALA A 87 -23.25 -0.34 4.09
C ALA A 87 -23.16 0.31 5.48
N ASP A 88 -23.94 1.36 5.78
CA ASP A 88 -23.76 2.19 6.97
C ASP A 88 -24.16 1.51 8.28
N TRP A 89 -24.83 0.35 8.27
CA TRP A 89 -25.05 -0.44 9.50
C TRP A 89 -23.72 -0.89 10.14
N LEU A 90 -22.66 -1.08 9.33
CA LEU A 90 -21.33 -1.44 9.81
C LEU A 90 -20.72 -0.37 10.71
N LEU A 91 -21.19 0.88 10.65
CA LEU A 91 -20.76 1.91 11.60
C LEU A 91 -21.18 1.57 13.04
N ILE A 92 -22.34 0.93 13.24
CA ILE A 92 -22.77 0.48 14.57
C ILE A 92 -21.84 -0.65 15.05
N VAL A 93 -21.49 -1.59 14.17
CA VAL A 93 -20.53 -2.65 14.47
C VAL A 93 -19.15 -2.07 14.80
N LEU A 94 -18.67 -1.10 14.01
CA LEU A 94 -17.40 -0.41 14.26
C LEU A 94 -17.40 0.31 15.61
N SER A 95 -18.54 0.87 16.05
CA SER A 95 -18.66 1.48 17.39
C SER A 95 -18.49 0.44 18.49
N VAL A 96 -19.18 -0.70 18.40
CA VAL A 96 -19.02 -1.81 19.35
C VAL A 96 -17.58 -2.34 19.36
N LEU A 97 -16.98 -2.53 18.19
CA LEU A 97 -15.59 -2.96 18.07
C LEU A 97 -14.63 -1.94 18.69
N LEU A 98 -14.85 -0.65 18.48
CA LEU A 98 -13.99 0.40 19.02
C LEU A 98 -14.03 0.42 20.55
N PHE A 99 -15.18 0.14 21.16
CA PHE A 99 -15.27 -0.09 22.61
C PHE A 99 -14.43 -1.27 23.07
N VAL A 100 -14.52 -2.40 22.37
CA VAL A 100 -13.75 -3.63 22.68
C VAL A 100 -12.25 -3.38 22.53
N VAL A 101 -11.83 -2.80 21.40
CA VAL A 101 -10.42 -2.49 21.11
C VAL A 101 -9.85 -1.56 22.17
N ASN A 102 -10.52 -0.43 22.45
CA ASN A 102 -10.03 0.52 23.45
C ASN A 102 -9.97 -0.11 24.84
N TYR A 103 -10.93 -0.97 25.22
CA TYR A 103 -10.92 -1.65 26.52
C TYR A 103 -9.67 -2.55 26.68
N TYR A 104 -9.35 -3.34 25.65
CA TYR A 104 -8.14 -4.16 25.65
C TYR A 104 -6.85 -3.34 25.60
N MET A 105 -6.85 -2.17 24.95
CA MET A 105 -5.66 -1.30 24.93
C MET A 105 -5.45 -0.55 26.25
N ILE A 106 -6.51 -0.26 27.01
CA ILE A 106 -6.43 0.25 28.39
C ILE A 106 -5.91 -0.86 29.32
N ASN A 107 -6.39 -2.09 29.12
CA ASN A 107 -6.07 -3.25 29.95
C ASN A 107 -5.32 -4.34 29.16
N PRO A 108 -4.10 -4.07 28.66
CA PRO A 108 -3.39 -5.00 27.80
C PRO A 108 -3.01 -6.31 28.50
N GLY A 109 -3.02 -6.35 29.84
CA GLY A 109 -2.80 -7.59 30.60
C GLY A 109 -3.93 -8.62 30.46
N LEU A 110 -5.09 -8.23 29.93
CA LEU A 110 -6.19 -9.15 29.59
C LEU A 110 -5.97 -9.84 28.23
N LEU A 111 -5.11 -9.27 27.38
CA LEU A 111 -4.66 -9.93 26.17
C LEU A 111 -3.66 -11.00 26.63
N GLY A 112 -4.05 -12.27 26.56
CA GLY A 112 -3.22 -13.39 27.03
C GLY A 112 -1.79 -13.34 26.48
N ALA A 113 -0.86 -14.00 27.17
CA ALA A 113 0.56 -14.02 26.84
C ALA A 113 0.85 -14.77 25.53
N GLY A 114 0.51 -14.17 24.39
CA GLY A 114 1.12 -14.48 23.09
C GLY A 114 2.49 -13.81 22.99
N ALA A 115 3.34 -14.28 22.07
CA ALA A 115 4.70 -13.79 21.83
C ALA A 115 4.84 -12.28 22.04
N ALA A 116 5.90 -11.84 22.72
CA ALA A 116 6.11 -10.44 23.11
C ALA A 116 5.80 -9.47 21.95
N GLY A 117 4.81 -8.61 22.13
CA GLY A 117 4.36 -7.63 21.13
C GLY A 117 3.22 -8.07 20.19
N SER A 118 2.91 -9.36 20.10
CA SER A 118 1.89 -9.88 19.18
C SER A 118 0.44 -9.74 19.68
N ALA A 119 0.18 -9.64 20.98
CA ALA A 119 -1.19 -9.65 21.48
C ALA A 119 -1.97 -8.35 21.12
N LYS A 120 -1.27 -7.23 20.92
CA LYS A 120 -1.87 -5.90 20.68
C LYS A 120 -2.25 -5.61 19.22
N TRP A 121 -1.70 -6.33 18.24
CA TRP A 121 -2.07 -6.10 16.83
C TRP A 121 -3.43 -6.70 16.47
N ILE A 122 -3.89 -7.74 17.17
CA ILE A 122 -5.13 -8.46 16.84
C ILE A 122 -6.36 -7.55 16.94
N PRO A 123 -6.60 -6.81 18.06
CA PRO A 123 -7.80 -5.96 18.15
C PRO A 123 -7.77 -4.81 17.12
N GLY A 124 -6.62 -4.13 16.98
CA GLY A 124 -6.48 -3.03 16.02
C GLY A 124 -6.57 -3.49 14.56
N GLY A 125 -5.93 -4.61 14.22
CA GLY A 125 -6.02 -5.23 12.90
C GLY A 125 -7.46 -5.66 12.55
N THR A 126 -8.20 -6.20 13.53
CA THR A 126 -9.62 -6.56 13.36
C THR A 126 -10.47 -5.32 13.07
N PHE A 127 -10.27 -4.23 13.83
CA PHE A 127 -10.98 -2.98 13.58
C PHE A 127 -10.66 -2.43 12.18
N TYR A 128 -9.39 -2.40 11.79
CA TYR A 128 -8.99 -1.94 10.46
C TYR A 128 -9.59 -2.79 9.34
N ALA A 129 -9.64 -4.12 9.49
CA ALA A 129 -10.26 -4.99 8.50
C ALA A 129 -11.76 -4.66 8.30
N VAL A 130 -12.51 -4.48 9.39
CA VAL A 130 -13.93 -4.10 9.32
C VAL A 130 -14.11 -2.69 8.77
N LEU A 131 -13.22 -1.74 9.14
CA LEU A 131 -13.25 -0.37 8.62
C LEU A 131 -13.00 -0.34 7.12
N CYS A 132 -11.98 -1.06 6.64
CA CYS A 132 -11.68 -1.19 5.22
C CYS A 132 -12.85 -1.83 4.46
N GLY A 133 -13.45 -2.88 5.02
CA GLY A 133 -14.65 -3.50 4.44
C GLY A 133 -15.83 -2.54 4.34
N TYR A 134 -16.09 -1.76 5.41
CA TYR A 134 -17.10 -0.71 5.41
C TYR A 134 -16.86 0.34 4.32
N LEU A 135 -15.63 0.88 4.25
CA LEU A 135 -15.27 1.88 3.25
C LEU A 135 -15.42 1.34 1.83
N ALA A 136 -15.02 0.09 1.57
CA ALA A 136 -15.18 -0.57 0.28
C ALA A 136 -16.65 -0.72 -0.11
N LEU A 137 -17.49 -1.29 0.77
CA LEU A 137 -18.92 -1.44 0.53
C LEU A 137 -19.61 -0.08 0.34
N ARG A 138 -19.18 0.93 1.10
CA ARG A 138 -19.69 2.28 0.96
C ARG A 138 -19.29 2.94 -0.35
N MET A 139 -18.07 2.74 -0.84
CA MET A 139 -17.69 3.20 -2.17
C MET A 139 -18.54 2.53 -3.25
N LEU A 140 -18.78 1.22 -3.16
CA LEU A 140 -19.67 0.50 -4.08
C LEU A 140 -21.07 1.13 -4.09
N CYS A 141 -21.65 1.40 -2.93
CA CYS A 141 -22.91 2.12 -2.81
C CYS A 141 -22.91 3.49 -3.53
N MET A 142 -21.88 4.29 -3.31
CA MET A 142 -21.82 5.66 -3.83
C MET A 142 -21.68 5.69 -5.35
N TYR A 143 -21.01 4.69 -5.94
CA TYR A 143 -20.73 4.64 -7.37
C TYR A 143 -21.68 3.73 -8.16
N ALA A 144 -22.57 2.97 -7.51
CA ALA A 144 -23.55 2.09 -8.16
C ALA A 144 -24.48 2.80 -9.17
N SER A 145 -24.72 4.10 -8.98
CA SER A 145 -25.54 4.93 -9.89
C SER A 145 -24.87 6.27 -10.20
N ALA A 146 -23.54 6.31 -10.17
CA ALA A 146 -22.80 7.53 -10.48
C ALA A 146 -22.84 7.83 -11.98
N ASP A 147 -22.97 9.10 -12.31
CA ASP A 147 -22.75 9.58 -13.67
C ASP A 147 -21.28 9.44 -14.09
N ALA A 148 -21.01 9.54 -15.39
CA ALA A 148 -19.67 9.38 -15.95
C ALA A 148 -18.65 10.37 -15.36
N LYS A 149 -19.08 11.59 -15.02
CA LYS A 149 -18.19 12.62 -14.46
C LYS A 149 -17.73 12.25 -13.06
N LYS A 150 -18.65 11.83 -12.19
CA LYS A 150 -18.34 11.35 -10.83
C LYS A 150 -17.46 10.11 -10.86
N LEU A 151 -17.73 9.17 -11.78
CA LEU A 151 -16.89 7.99 -11.95
C LEU A 151 -15.48 8.36 -12.39
N GLN A 152 -15.34 9.32 -13.29
CA GLN A 152 -14.04 9.82 -13.74
C GLN A 152 -13.27 10.52 -12.61
N GLU A 153 -13.93 11.34 -11.80
CA GLU A 153 -13.31 11.96 -10.62
C GLU A 153 -12.86 10.92 -9.59
N ALA A 154 -13.69 9.90 -9.35
CA ALA A 154 -13.36 8.78 -8.48
C ALA A 154 -12.15 7.98 -8.97
N LEU A 155 -12.10 7.69 -10.27
CA LEU A 155 -11.00 6.98 -10.89
C LEU A 155 -9.70 7.79 -10.83
N LYS A 156 -9.77 9.11 -11.00
CA LYS A 156 -8.60 9.99 -10.79
C LYS A 156 -8.11 9.92 -9.34
N LEU A 157 -9.02 10.01 -8.36
CA LEU A 157 -8.67 9.91 -6.96
C LEU A 157 -8.04 8.54 -6.64
N LEU A 158 -8.60 7.46 -7.19
CA LEU A 158 -8.06 6.11 -7.04
C LEU A 158 -6.66 6.00 -7.64
N LEU A 159 -6.44 6.51 -8.86
CA LEU A 159 -5.12 6.50 -9.49
C LEU A 159 -4.10 7.29 -8.67
N LEU A 160 -4.47 8.47 -8.17
CA LEU A 160 -3.59 9.25 -7.28
C LEU A 160 -3.25 8.47 -6.01
N PHE A 161 -4.22 7.81 -5.38
CA PHE A 161 -3.96 6.95 -4.24
C PHE A 161 -3.02 5.79 -4.58
N MET A 162 -3.26 5.11 -5.70
CA MET A 162 -2.39 4.02 -6.18
C MET A 162 -0.96 4.50 -6.44
N MET A 163 -0.78 5.72 -6.97
CA MET A 163 0.55 6.30 -7.15
C MET A 163 1.33 6.44 -5.84
N ALA A 164 0.68 6.85 -4.75
CA ALA A 164 1.31 6.88 -3.42
C ALA A 164 1.71 5.46 -2.97
N VAL A 165 0.80 4.48 -3.13
CA VAL A 165 1.09 3.07 -2.83
C VAL A 165 2.29 2.54 -3.63
N PHE A 166 2.39 2.88 -4.92
CA PHE A 166 3.52 2.46 -5.76
C PHE A 166 4.83 3.13 -5.36
N VAL A 167 4.82 4.41 -4.97
CA VAL A 167 5.98 5.10 -4.41
C VAL A 167 6.43 4.43 -3.11
N TYR A 168 5.51 4.12 -2.20
CA TYR A 168 5.82 3.33 -1.01
C TYR A 168 6.33 1.92 -1.35
N GLY A 169 5.80 1.27 -2.39
CA GLY A 169 6.30 -0.01 -2.90
C GLY A 169 7.80 0.06 -3.21
N VAL A 170 8.22 1.04 -4.02
CA VAL A 170 9.64 1.23 -4.37
C VAL A 170 10.48 1.68 -3.17
N SER A 171 10.10 2.80 -2.56
CA SER A 171 10.96 3.51 -1.60
C SER A 171 10.86 2.98 -0.17
N GLY A 172 9.74 2.34 0.19
CA GLY A 172 9.53 1.75 1.49
C GLY A 172 9.79 0.25 1.49
N GLN A 173 8.98 -0.51 0.75
CA GLN A 173 9.03 -1.98 0.81
C GLN A 173 10.30 -2.55 0.19
N GLU A 174 10.61 -2.21 -1.07
CA GLU A 174 11.75 -2.84 -1.75
C GLU A 174 13.09 -2.35 -1.21
N LEU A 175 13.22 -1.07 -0.85
CA LEU A 175 14.42 -0.56 -0.17
C LEU A 175 14.58 -1.14 1.24
N GLY A 176 13.50 -1.25 2.02
CA GLY A 176 13.54 -1.88 3.34
C GLY A 176 13.95 -3.36 3.27
N TRP A 177 13.46 -4.07 2.24
CA TRP A 177 13.90 -5.44 1.95
C TRP A 177 15.40 -5.49 1.63
N LEU A 178 15.92 -4.60 0.77
CA LEU A 178 17.34 -4.58 0.41
C LEU A 178 18.22 -4.39 1.65
N PHE A 179 17.90 -3.43 2.52
CA PHE A 179 18.66 -3.22 3.76
C PHE A 179 18.61 -4.42 4.69
N SER A 180 17.45 -5.03 4.85
CA SER A 180 17.29 -6.25 5.65
C SER A 180 18.10 -7.41 5.07
N ALA A 181 18.10 -7.58 3.75
CA ALA A 181 18.86 -8.62 3.07
C ALA A 181 20.37 -8.43 3.26
N ILE A 182 20.88 -7.20 3.14
CA ILE A 182 22.29 -6.88 3.40
C ILE A 182 22.67 -7.21 4.85
N GLN A 183 21.84 -6.83 5.82
CA GLN A 183 22.08 -7.13 7.24
C GLN A 183 22.07 -8.63 7.54
N ASN A 184 21.17 -9.38 6.92
CA ASN A 184 21.10 -10.83 7.06
C ASN A 184 22.37 -11.51 6.51
N VAL A 185 22.86 -11.07 5.35
CA VAL A 185 24.12 -11.57 4.78
C VAL A 185 25.32 -11.21 5.66
N GLN A 186 25.36 -9.99 6.21
CA GLN A 186 26.44 -9.55 7.10
C GLN A 186 26.49 -10.32 8.42
N SER A 187 25.33 -10.51 9.06
CA SER A 187 25.24 -11.27 10.30
C SER A 187 25.54 -12.75 10.09
N GLY A 188 25.12 -13.33 8.96
CA GLY A 188 25.44 -14.71 8.59
C GLY A 188 26.93 -14.96 8.33
N ASN A 189 27.65 -13.99 7.76
CA ASN A 189 29.08 -14.11 7.42
C ASN A 189 30.04 -13.73 8.56
N SER A 190 29.58 -13.76 9.82
CA SER A 190 30.42 -13.46 10.98
C SER A 190 31.07 -14.74 11.53
N ILE A 191 32.34 -14.99 11.16
CA ILE A 191 33.14 -16.12 11.66
C ILE A 191 34.00 -15.62 12.84
N SER A 192 33.93 -16.30 13.99
CA SER A 192 34.79 -15.99 15.14
C SER A 192 36.25 -16.39 14.86
N VAL A 193 37.21 -15.74 15.52
CA VAL A 193 38.66 -15.95 15.30
C VAL A 193 39.07 -17.42 15.45
N GLU A 194 38.42 -18.16 16.36
CA GLU A 194 38.65 -19.60 16.60
C GLU A 194 38.18 -20.50 15.45
N VAL A 195 37.09 -20.12 14.76
CA VAL A 195 36.47 -20.90 13.67
C VAL A 195 37.21 -20.67 12.35
N THR A 196 37.81 -19.49 12.15
CA THR A 196 38.64 -19.15 10.99
C THR A 196 39.84 -20.08 10.81
N ALA A 197 40.43 -20.56 11.91
CA ALA A 197 41.56 -21.50 11.87
C ALA A 197 41.16 -22.91 11.38
N LEU A 198 39.88 -23.29 11.52
CA LEU A 198 39.38 -24.62 11.18
C LEU A 198 38.70 -24.68 9.79
N TYR A 199 38.05 -23.58 9.37
CA TYR A 199 37.22 -23.53 8.16
C TYR A 199 37.67 -22.50 7.11
N GLY A 200 38.73 -21.74 7.38
CA GLY A 200 39.24 -20.71 6.48
C GLY A 200 38.61 -19.32 6.70
N PRO A 201 39.05 -18.31 5.95
CA PRO A 201 38.58 -16.92 6.09
C PRO A 201 37.11 -16.75 5.70
N ALA A 202 36.48 -15.68 6.19
CA ALA A 202 35.14 -15.27 5.78
C ALA A 202 35.03 -15.16 4.26
N GLN A 203 33.87 -15.56 3.71
CA GLN A 203 33.66 -15.54 2.26
C GLN A 203 33.53 -14.10 1.72
N GLU A 204 33.94 -13.92 0.47
CA GLU A 204 33.79 -12.65 -0.25
C GLU A 204 32.30 -12.38 -0.55
N LEU A 205 31.79 -11.27 -0.04
CA LEU A 205 30.37 -10.92 -0.16
C LEU A 205 30.03 -10.02 -1.35
N ILE A 206 31.04 -9.50 -2.06
CA ILE A 206 30.83 -8.55 -3.17
C ILE A 206 29.87 -9.11 -4.24
N PRO A 207 30.02 -10.36 -4.72
CA PRO A 207 29.08 -10.92 -5.70
C PRO A 207 27.65 -10.99 -5.17
N THR A 208 27.48 -11.31 -3.88
CA THR A 208 26.18 -11.37 -3.21
C THR A 208 25.55 -9.99 -3.10
N TYR A 209 26.31 -8.94 -2.73
CA TYR A 209 25.78 -7.58 -2.66
C TYR A 209 25.37 -7.02 -4.02
N VAL A 210 26.18 -7.23 -5.06
CA VAL A 210 25.82 -6.84 -6.44
C VAL A 210 24.54 -7.56 -6.86
N PHE A 211 24.43 -8.85 -6.53
CA PHE A 211 23.24 -9.64 -6.81
C PHE A 211 22.00 -9.12 -6.07
N LEU A 212 22.11 -8.73 -4.79
CA LEU A 212 21.02 -8.15 -4.02
C LEU A 212 20.57 -6.80 -4.57
N VAL A 213 21.49 -5.93 -5.00
CA VAL A 213 21.14 -4.65 -5.64
C VAL A 213 20.42 -4.91 -6.96
N PHE A 214 20.90 -5.86 -7.77
CA PHE A 214 20.22 -6.24 -9.00
C PHE A 214 18.82 -6.78 -8.72
N GLN A 215 18.67 -7.64 -7.70
CA GLN A 215 17.37 -8.15 -7.27
C GLN A 215 16.43 -7.03 -6.83
N PHE A 216 16.93 -6.02 -6.10
CA PHE A 216 16.16 -4.84 -5.74
C PHE A 216 15.64 -4.11 -7.00
N LEU A 217 16.49 -3.91 -8.01
CA LEU A 217 16.08 -3.25 -9.25
C LEU A 217 14.97 -4.01 -9.98
N ILE A 218 15.08 -5.34 -10.06
CA ILE A 218 14.04 -6.19 -10.67
C ILE A 218 12.73 -6.12 -9.87
N ARG A 219 12.81 -6.16 -8.54
CA ARG A 219 11.63 -6.07 -7.66
C ARG A 219 10.96 -4.70 -7.67
N ALA A 220 11.73 -3.63 -7.84
CA ALA A 220 11.22 -2.26 -7.93
C ALA A 220 10.61 -1.93 -9.31
N LEU A 221 11.05 -2.63 -10.36
CA LEU A 221 10.63 -2.38 -11.74
C LEU A 221 9.10 -2.40 -11.97
N PRO A 222 8.34 -3.42 -11.51
CA PRO A 222 6.88 -3.43 -11.67
C PRO A 222 6.21 -2.18 -11.07
N TRP A 223 6.62 -1.78 -9.86
CA TRP A 223 6.09 -0.60 -9.17
C TRP A 223 6.38 0.70 -9.94
N CYS A 224 7.58 0.83 -10.51
CA CYS A 224 7.94 1.97 -11.36
C CYS A 224 7.09 2.03 -12.64
N MET A 225 6.84 0.87 -13.26
CA MET A 225 5.98 0.77 -14.45
C MET A 225 4.53 1.09 -14.11
N ASP A 226 4.01 0.61 -12.98
CA ASP A 226 2.68 0.92 -12.47
C ASP A 226 2.50 2.42 -12.25
N LEU A 227 3.50 3.07 -11.64
CA LEU A 227 3.49 4.52 -11.41
C LEU A 227 3.42 5.31 -12.72
N ALA A 228 4.21 4.93 -13.72
CA ALA A 228 4.21 5.54 -15.03
C ALA A 228 2.89 5.30 -15.79
N ALA A 229 2.34 4.09 -15.70
CA ALA A 229 1.05 3.76 -16.30
C ALA A 229 -0.09 4.53 -15.64
N ALA A 230 -0.11 4.66 -14.30
CA ALA A 230 -1.09 5.45 -13.57
C ALA A 230 -1.05 6.94 -13.98
N PHE A 231 0.15 7.50 -14.19
CA PHE A 231 0.30 8.86 -14.69
C PHE A 231 -0.24 9.04 -16.13
N LEU A 232 0.02 8.07 -17.02
CA LEU A 232 -0.56 8.07 -18.37
C LEU A 232 -2.08 7.93 -18.32
N ALA A 233 -2.61 7.10 -17.43
CA ALA A 233 -4.04 6.94 -17.22
C ALA A 233 -4.70 8.22 -16.71
N LEU A 234 -4.07 8.96 -15.79
CA LEU A 234 -4.57 10.28 -15.36
C LEU A 234 -4.66 11.27 -16.53
N ARG A 235 -3.63 11.33 -17.37
CA ARG A 235 -3.63 12.17 -18.58
C ARG A 235 -4.72 11.75 -19.57
N MET A 236 -4.87 10.44 -19.78
CA MET A 236 -5.93 9.89 -20.61
C MET A 236 -7.31 10.31 -20.08
N LEU A 237 -7.55 10.17 -18.77
CA LEU A 237 -8.82 10.60 -18.17
C LEU A 237 -9.02 12.11 -18.31
N ASP A 238 -8.01 12.94 -18.14
CA ASP A 238 -8.14 14.38 -18.35
C ASP A 238 -8.51 14.73 -19.80
N ALA A 239 -7.92 14.06 -20.79
CA ALA A 239 -8.26 14.26 -22.20
C ALA A 239 -9.69 13.79 -22.53
N LEU A 240 -10.06 12.57 -22.11
CA LEU A 240 -11.41 12.02 -22.30
C LEU A 240 -12.50 12.87 -21.64
N GLY A 241 -12.17 13.55 -20.55
CA GLY A 241 -13.09 14.45 -19.85
C GLY A 241 -13.36 15.78 -20.55
N LYS A 242 -12.46 16.22 -21.44
CA LYS A 242 -12.68 17.43 -22.25
C LYS A 242 -13.52 17.10 -23.48
N ASP A 243 -13.03 16.15 -24.27
CA ASP A 243 -13.68 15.64 -25.47
C ASP A 243 -13.16 14.22 -25.73
N ARG A 244 -14.07 13.25 -25.63
CA ARG A 244 -13.80 11.82 -25.75
C ARG A 244 -13.21 11.43 -27.11
N TYR A 245 -13.56 12.14 -28.18
CA TYR A 245 -13.19 11.78 -29.55
C TYR A 245 -12.16 12.72 -30.16
N SER A 246 -11.66 13.69 -29.39
CA SER A 246 -10.56 14.56 -29.81
C SER A 246 -9.28 13.78 -30.10
N GLU A 247 -8.42 14.32 -30.97
CA GLU A 247 -7.10 13.76 -31.26
C GLU A 247 -6.24 13.64 -29.98
N GLU A 248 -6.37 14.58 -29.03
CA GLU A 248 -5.69 14.52 -27.72
C GLU A 248 -6.11 13.27 -26.95
N ALA A 249 -7.41 12.98 -26.90
CA ALA A 249 -7.94 11.80 -26.20
C ALA A 249 -7.54 10.50 -26.89
N VAL A 250 -7.68 10.41 -28.22
CA VAL A 250 -7.27 9.24 -29.00
C VAL A 250 -5.78 8.96 -28.82
N GLY A 251 -4.93 9.99 -28.92
CA GLY A 251 -3.49 9.88 -28.70
C GLY A 251 -3.13 9.44 -27.28
N ALA A 252 -3.83 9.95 -26.26
CA ALA A 252 -3.57 9.58 -24.87
C ALA A 252 -3.97 8.12 -24.56
N VAL A 253 -5.11 7.64 -25.08
CA VAL A 253 -5.54 6.25 -24.96
C VAL A 253 -4.53 5.33 -25.67
N LYS A 254 -4.08 5.69 -26.88
CA LYS A 254 -3.03 4.97 -27.61
C LYS A 254 -1.73 4.86 -26.81
N LYS A 255 -1.25 5.98 -26.29
CA LYS A 255 -0.02 6.02 -25.49
C LYS A 255 -0.10 5.14 -24.25
N LEU A 256 -1.24 5.12 -23.55
CA LEU A 256 -1.43 4.26 -22.39
C LEU A 256 -1.38 2.77 -22.79
N ALA A 257 -2.08 2.38 -23.86
CA ALA A 257 -2.10 0.99 -24.31
C ALA A 257 -0.70 0.49 -24.73
N ASP A 258 0.01 1.28 -25.55
CA ASP A 258 1.36 0.93 -26.01
C ASP A 258 2.33 0.79 -24.82
N PHE A 259 2.24 1.72 -23.86
CA PHE A 259 3.04 1.67 -22.64
C PHE A 259 2.72 0.43 -21.80
N CYS A 260 1.45 0.11 -21.57
CA CYS A 260 1.08 -1.04 -20.74
C CYS A 260 1.54 -2.36 -21.37
N ARG A 261 1.47 -2.50 -22.71
CA ARG A 261 2.01 -3.68 -23.40
C ARG A 261 3.52 -3.82 -23.21
N MET A 262 4.25 -2.71 -23.35
CA MET A 262 5.69 -2.68 -23.12
C MET A 262 6.02 -3.02 -21.66
N ALA A 263 5.36 -2.38 -20.70
CA ALA A 263 5.55 -2.59 -19.28
C ALA A 263 5.35 -4.05 -18.87
N LEU A 264 4.29 -4.71 -19.34
CA LEU A 264 4.06 -6.14 -19.10
C LEU A 264 5.20 -7.00 -19.67
N SER A 265 5.58 -6.75 -20.92
CA SER A 265 6.62 -7.54 -21.61
C SER A 265 7.98 -7.40 -20.91
N VAL A 266 8.34 -6.17 -20.53
CA VAL A 266 9.59 -5.86 -19.84
C VAL A 266 9.61 -6.45 -18.44
N THR A 267 8.54 -6.30 -17.67
CA THR A 267 8.46 -6.80 -16.29
C THR A 267 8.55 -8.32 -16.25
N ILE A 268 7.75 -9.00 -17.07
CA ILE A 268 7.76 -10.47 -17.15
C ILE A 268 9.11 -10.98 -17.66
N GLY A 269 9.65 -10.35 -18.71
CA GLY A 269 10.96 -10.73 -19.26
C GLY A 269 12.10 -10.56 -18.27
N ALA A 270 12.07 -9.47 -17.48
CA ALA A 270 13.07 -9.21 -16.44
C ALA A 270 13.02 -10.25 -15.31
N GLU A 271 11.82 -10.64 -14.85
CA GLU A 271 11.66 -11.69 -13.83
C GLU A 271 12.15 -13.05 -14.32
N ILE A 272 11.81 -13.43 -15.56
CA ILE A 272 12.30 -14.68 -16.17
C ILE A 272 13.82 -14.67 -16.26
N LEU A 273 14.40 -13.58 -16.78
CA LEU A 273 15.86 -13.43 -16.89
C LEU A 273 16.53 -13.51 -15.52
N PHE A 274 15.94 -12.86 -14.52
CA PHE A 274 16.45 -12.86 -13.16
C PHE A 274 16.46 -14.26 -12.54
N HIS A 275 15.39 -15.04 -12.69
CA HIS A 275 15.35 -16.43 -12.22
C HIS A 275 16.35 -17.35 -12.93
N VAL A 276 16.56 -17.17 -14.24
CA VAL A 276 17.61 -17.90 -14.97
C VAL A 276 19.00 -17.51 -14.43
N LEU A 277 19.25 -16.22 -14.20
CA LEU A 277 20.52 -15.75 -13.66
C LEU A 277 20.77 -16.27 -12.22
N GLN A 278 19.74 -16.30 -11.37
CA GLN A 278 19.81 -16.92 -10.04
C GLN A 278 20.29 -18.37 -10.12
N PHE A 279 19.69 -19.14 -11.03
CA PHE A 279 20.04 -20.55 -11.20
C PHE A 279 21.48 -20.75 -11.70
N LEU A 280 21.94 -19.91 -12.62
CA LEU A 280 23.30 -19.98 -13.17
C LEU A 280 24.38 -19.56 -12.16
N LEU A 281 24.07 -18.60 -11.28
CA LEU A 281 25.02 -18.07 -10.29
C LEU A 281 24.95 -18.76 -8.92
N ARG A 282 24.17 -19.84 -8.78
CA ARG A 282 23.89 -20.51 -7.50
C ARG A 282 25.13 -20.84 -6.66
N GLU A 283 26.23 -21.26 -7.29
CA GLU A 283 27.46 -21.68 -6.60
C GLU A 283 28.30 -20.50 -6.09
N ARG A 284 27.93 -19.26 -6.48
CA ARG A 284 28.64 -18.02 -6.12
C ARG A 284 27.84 -17.12 -5.17
N LEU A 285 26.64 -17.53 -4.77
CA LEU A 285 25.72 -16.73 -3.95
C LEU A 285 25.64 -17.31 -2.54
N TYR A 286 25.93 -16.46 -1.54
CA TYR A 286 26.00 -16.85 -0.13
C TYR A 286 24.63 -17.15 0.49
N GLN A 287 23.58 -16.44 0.05
CA GLN A 287 22.21 -16.63 0.51
C GLN A 287 21.29 -16.75 -0.72
N MET A 288 20.49 -17.82 -0.75
CA MET A 288 19.45 -18.02 -1.76
C MET A 288 18.10 -18.23 -1.09
N ASP A 289 17.22 -17.23 -1.23
CA ASP A 289 15.79 -17.39 -1.00
C ASP A 289 15.13 -17.66 -2.36
N ILE A 290 15.10 -18.93 -2.81
CA ILE A 290 14.41 -19.31 -4.05
C ILE A 290 12.90 -19.31 -3.78
N PHE A 291 12.31 -18.13 -3.77
CA PHE A 291 10.87 -17.94 -3.84
C PHE A 291 10.52 -17.46 -5.24
N ILE A 292 9.63 -18.18 -5.92
CA ILE A 292 8.98 -17.70 -7.15
C ILE A 292 8.10 -16.51 -6.73
N ARG A 293 8.60 -15.29 -6.93
CA ARG A 293 7.87 -14.06 -6.63
C ARG A 293 7.48 -13.44 -7.94
N PHE A 294 6.23 -13.67 -8.34
CA PHE A 294 5.67 -13.03 -9.51
C PHE A 294 4.89 -11.78 -9.06
N PRO A 295 5.07 -10.60 -9.69
CA PRO A 295 4.40 -9.37 -9.30
C PRO A 295 2.94 -9.35 -9.79
N VAL A 296 2.14 -10.32 -9.34
CA VAL A 296 0.78 -10.59 -9.83
C VAL A 296 -0.10 -9.34 -9.74
N LEU A 297 -0.03 -8.59 -8.64
CA LEU A 297 -0.84 -7.39 -8.45
C LEU A 297 -0.51 -6.30 -9.49
N SER A 298 0.78 -6.05 -9.76
CA SER A 298 1.22 -5.11 -10.80
C SER A 298 0.77 -5.57 -12.18
N ILE A 299 0.96 -6.85 -12.50
CA ILE A 299 0.53 -7.42 -13.79
C ILE A 299 -0.96 -7.28 -13.99
N VAL A 300 -1.78 -7.59 -12.99
CA VAL A 300 -3.24 -7.43 -13.05
C VAL A 300 -3.61 -5.96 -13.24
N PHE A 301 -2.97 -5.04 -12.51
CA PHE A 301 -3.21 -3.61 -12.65
C PHE A 301 -2.89 -3.09 -14.05
N VAL A 302 -1.70 -3.38 -14.58
CA VAL A 302 -1.27 -2.95 -15.93
C VAL A 302 -2.11 -3.61 -17.02
N LEU A 303 -2.46 -4.89 -16.86
CA LEU A 303 -3.35 -5.58 -17.78
C LEU A 303 -4.76 -4.97 -17.79
N ALA A 304 -5.31 -4.63 -16.62
CA ALA A 304 -6.61 -3.95 -16.53
C ALA A 304 -6.58 -2.59 -17.24
N MET A 305 -5.52 -1.80 -17.06
CA MET A 305 -5.34 -0.54 -17.79
C MET A 305 -5.19 -0.76 -19.30
N LEU A 306 -4.43 -1.77 -19.73
CA LEU A 306 -4.28 -2.12 -21.14
C LEU A 306 -5.64 -2.46 -21.76
N LEU A 307 -6.41 -3.35 -21.13
CA LEU A 307 -7.71 -3.77 -21.61
C LEU A 307 -8.69 -2.59 -21.68
N ALA A 308 -8.72 -1.74 -20.65
CA ALA A 308 -9.54 -0.54 -20.65
C ALA A 308 -9.15 0.43 -21.78
N ALA A 309 -7.85 0.66 -21.98
CA ALA A 309 -7.36 1.51 -23.06
C ALA A 309 -7.72 0.94 -24.45
N ARG A 310 -7.54 -0.37 -24.65
CA ARG A 310 -7.89 -1.05 -25.91
C ARG A 310 -9.39 -1.00 -26.19
N TYR A 311 -10.22 -1.21 -25.17
CA TYR A 311 -11.67 -1.06 -25.30
C TYR A 311 -12.07 0.36 -25.74
N LEU A 312 -11.45 1.38 -25.15
CA LEU A 312 -11.69 2.78 -25.53
C LEU A 312 -11.20 3.10 -26.95
N GLN A 313 -10.10 2.49 -27.41
CA GLN A 313 -9.64 2.66 -28.80
C GLN A 313 -10.65 2.13 -29.81
N GLU A 314 -11.21 0.95 -29.57
CA GLU A 314 -12.21 0.36 -30.47
C GLU A 314 -13.48 1.23 -30.53
N ASP A 315 -13.92 1.74 -29.38
CA ASP A 315 -15.03 2.70 -29.31
C ASP A 315 -14.77 3.99 -30.10
N GLN A 316 -13.58 4.60 -29.93
CA GLN A 316 -13.18 5.78 -30.68
C GLN A 316 -13.07 5.51 -32.18
N ARG A 317 -12.54 4.35 -32.57
CA ARG A 317 -12.41 3.93 -33.96
C ARG A 317 -13.78 3.76 -34.63
N MET A 318 -14.70 3.07 -33.96
CA MET A 318 -16.06 2.89 -34.47
C MET A 318 -16.76 4.23 -34.71
N LYS A 319 -16.56 5.20 -33.80
CA LYS A 319 -17.11 6.56 -33.98
C LYS A 319 -16.51 7.28 -35.19
N GLN A 320 -15.18 7.22 -35.36
CA GLN A 320 -14.50 7.82 -36.51
C GLN A 320 -14.93 7.18 -37.84
N GLU A 321 -15.06 5.86 -37.89
CA GLU A 321 -15.55 5.16 -39.09
C GLU A 321 -16.98 5.59 -39.41
N HIS A 322 -17.87 5.69 -38.43
CA HIS A 322 -19.24 6.16 -38.62
C HIS A 322 -19.31 7.61 -39.15
N ASP A 323 -18.48 8.50 -38.62
CA ASP A 323 -18.43 9.92 -39.05
C ASP A 323 -17.85 10.09 -40.47
N LEU A 324 -17.19 9.08 -41.04
CA LEU A 324 -16.75 9.07 -42.44
C LEU A 324 -17.85 8.66 -43.43
N PHE A 325 -18.92 8.00 -42.96
CA PHE A 325 -20.02 7.51 -43.80
C PHE A 325 -21.25 8.44 -43.81
N ILE A 326 -21.32 9.43 -42.91
CA ILE A 326 -22.36 10.46 -42.84
C ILE A 326 -21.84 11.74 -43.49
#